data_AF-A0A0K8VTL3-F1
#
_entry.id   AF-A0A0K8VTL3-F1
#
_cell.length_a   1.000
_cell.length_b   1.000
_cell.length_c   1.000
_cell.angle_alpha   90.00
_cell.angle_beta   90.00
_cell.angle_gamma   90.00
#
_symmetry.space_group_name_H-M   'P 1'
#
loop_
_entity.id
_entity.type
_entity.pdbx_description
1 polymer ?
#
loop_
_entity_poly.entity_id
_entity_poly.type
_entity_poly.pdbx_seq_one_letter_code
_entity_poly.pdbx_strand_id
1 'polypeptide(L)'
;MAIKSLVSLLLATIVGSALAQSPVDWQPLLDQQNLALRQVVQTMQMTRGAAVGAEETDACFDWYLDNQTAINEVYYKEYNGCKSTAVAAKKLLSEQSALERRDLLSDGHSLCSSLAACESNSDGLKFFQCYNKASDDNSPNLFNITVTSERIADKLTISYQAINDTERVCTTNARVKNVNDLSTSRAYLNDCLLGEWSPDNA
;
A
#
# COMPACT_ATOMS: atom_id res chain seq x y z
N MET A 1 0.05 28.22 -25.69
CA MET A 1 0.47 28.34 -24.27
C MET A 1 -0.61 27.94 -23.27
N ALA A 2 -1.90 28.17 -23.55
CA ALA A 2 -3.01 27.85 -22.64
C ALA A 2 -3.25 26.34 -22.37
N ILE A 3 -3.03 25.47 -23.36
CA ILE A 3 -3.31 24.02 -23.24
C ILE A 3 -2.38 23.31 -22.25
N LYS A 4 -1.10 23.71 -22.19
CA LYS A 4 -0.15 23.16 -21.21
C LYS A 4 -0.53 23.53 -19.77
N SER A 5 -1.03 24.75 -19.56
CA SER A 5 -1.45 25.23 -18.24
C SER A 5 -2.72 24.53 -17.73
N LEU A 6 -3.65 24.19 -18.63
CA LEU A 6 -4.86 23.42 -18.31
C LEU A 6 -4.56 21.96 -17.95
N VAL A 7 -3.63 21.32 -18.67
CA VAL A 7 -3.19 19.94 -18.37
C VAL A 7 -2.49 19.86 -17.01
N SER A 8 -1.65 20.86 -16.67
CA SER A 8 -1.01 20.93 -15.35
C SER A 8 -2.01 21.13 -14.21
N LEU A 9 -3.06 21.94 -14.43
CA LEU A 9 -4.11 22.15 -13.43
C LEU A 9 -4.97 20.89 -13.20
N LEU A 10 -5.26 20.14 -14.27
CA LEU A 10 -6.00 18.88 -14.22
C LEU A 10 -5.20 17.75 -13.55
N LEU A 11 -3.88 17.71 -13.75
CA LEU A 11 -3.01 16.75 -13.04
C LEU A 11 -2.93 17.04 -11.53
N ALA A 12 -2.92 18.31 -11.14
CA ALA A 12 -2.89 18.69 -9.72
C ALA A 12 -4.18 18.33 -8.96
N THR A 13 -5.35 18.44 -9.61
CA THR A 13 -6.64 18.08 -8.98
C THR A 13 -6.83 16.57 -8.82
N ILE A 14 -6.30 15.76 -9.74
CA ILE A 14 -6.34 14.29 -9.65
C ILE A 14 -5.48 13.78 -8.49
N VAL A 15 -4.30 14.37 -8.27
CA VAL A 15 -3.43 14.02 -7.13
C VAL A 15 -4.06 14.44 -5.79
N GLY A 16 -4.70 15.61 -5.73
CA GLY A 16 -5.37 16.09 -4.50
C GLY A 16 -6.55 15.23 -4.06
N SER A 17 -7.33 14.70 -5.01
CA SER A 17 -8.49 13.85 -4.72
C SER A 17 -8.14 12.41 -4.34
N ALA A 18 -7.02 11.88 -4.85
CA ALA A 18 -6.48 10.58 -4.41
C ALA A 18 -5.94 10.63 -2.97
N LEU A 19 -5.40 11.78 -2.52
CA LEU A 19 -4.94 11.98 -1.14
C LEU A 19 -6.12 12.16 -0.16
N ALA A 20 -7.18 12.87 -0.58
CA ALA A 20 -8.37 13.10 0.23
C ALA A 20 -9.22 11.83 0.48
N GLN A 21 -9.11 10.82 -0.38
CA GLN A 21 -9.79 9.52 -0.22
C GLN A 21 -8.93 8.49 0.52
N SER A 22 -7.69 8.82 0.89
CA SER A 22 -6.92 7.94 1.74
C SER A 22 -7.53 7.98 3.15
N PRO A 23 -7.89 6.83 3.76
CA PRO A 23 -8.41 6.78 5.14
C PRO A 23 -7.33 7.11 6.18
N VAL A 24 -6.21 7.69 5.74
CA VAL A 24 -5.03 7.97 6.53
C VAL A 24 -5.05 9.45 6.88
N ASP A 25 -5.25 9.74 8.16
CA ASP A 25 -5.03 11.07 8.70
C ASP A 25 -3.52 11.35 8.78
N TRP A 26 -3.03 12.23 7.90
CA TRP A 26 -1.63 12.66 7.87
C TRP A 26 -1.36 13.82 8.83
N GLN A 27 -2.40 14.42 9.43
CA GLN A 27 -2.29 15.58 10.29
C GLN A 27 -1.31 15.37 11.46
N PRO A 28 -1.31 14.22 12.17
CA PRO A 28 -0.37 14.00 13.28
C PRO A 28 1.10 14.00 12.83
N LEU A 29 1.39 13.47 11.65
CA LEU A 29 2.75 13.44 11.09
C LEU A 29 3.19 14.85 10.67
N LEU A 30 2.31 15.61 10.02
CA LEU A 30 2.59 17.00 9.65
C LEU A 30 2.82 17.87 10.88
N ASP A 31 1.98 17.75 11.91
CA ASP A 31 2.11 18.50 13.16
C ASP A 31 3.45 18.22 13.82
N GLN A 32 3.90 16.96 13.78
CA GLN A 32 5.17 16.58 14.34
C GLN A 32 6.37 17.16 13.58
N GLN A 33 6.32 17.14 12.23
CA GLN A 33 7.36 17.76 11.41
C GLN A 33 7.41 19.29 11.61
N ASN A 34 6.25 19.94 11.70
CA ASN A 34 6.16 21.38 11.98
C ASN A 34 6.76 21.74 13.34
N LEU A 35 6.54 20.89 14.35
CA LEU A 35 7.14 21.08 15.68
C LEU A 35 8.66 20.87 15.66
N ALA A 36 9.16 19.90 14.90
CA ALA A 36 10.60 19.64 14.78
C ALA A 36 11.30 20.84 14.10
N LEU A 37 10.70 21.35 13.01
CA LEU A 37 11.18 22.55 12.33
C LEU A 37 11.22 23.77 13.26
N ARG A 38 10.17 23.98 14.06
CA ARG A 38 10.10 25.09 15.02
C ARG A 38 11.16 24.98 16.11
N GLN A 39 11.40 23.78 16.63
CA GLN A 39 12.44 23.56 17.62
C GLN A 39 13.83 23.84 17.05
N VAL A 40 14.16 23.31 15.88
CA VAL A 40 15.46 23.58 15.23
C VAL A 40 15.67 25.08 14.96
N VAL A 41 14.62 25.80 14.57
CA VAL A 41 14.69 27.26 14.36
C VAL A 41 14.86 28.01 15.69
N GLN A 42 14.16 27.59 16.75
CA GLN A 42 14.31 28.18 18.08
C GLN A 42 15.71 27.92 18.64
N THR A 43 16.31 26.77 18.37
CA THR A 43 17.60 26.40 18.96
C THR A 43 18.79 27.06 18.29
N MET A 44 18.71 27.32 16.98
CA MET A 44 19.62 28.25 16.31
C MET A 44 19.58 29.67 16.91
N GLN A 45 18.51 30.03 17.62
CA GLN A 45 18.38 31.30 18.34
C GLN A 45 18.71 31.19 19.85
N MET A 46 18.79 29.97 20.41
CA MET A 46 18.91 29.70 21.86
C MET A 46 20.32 29.41 22.38
N THR A 47 21.40 29.65 21.62
CA THR A 47 22.77 29.70 22.19
C THR A 47 22.94 30.72 23.33
N ARG A 48 21.89 31.48 23.67
CA ARG A 48 21.81 32.40 24.82
C ARG A 48 20.79 32.03 25.91
N GLY A 49 20.10 30.88 25.83
CA GLY A 49 18.94 30.57 26.70
C GLY A 49 18.82 29.15 27.24
N ALA A 50 19.74 28.22 26.91
CA ALA A 50 19.78 26.89 27.53
C ALA A 50 20.24 26.98 28.99
N ALA A 51 19.75 26.06 29.85
CA ALA A 51 20.19 26.00 31.25
C ALA A 51 21.59 25.38 31.39
N VAL A 52 22.02 24.63 30.37
CA VAL A 52 23.32 23.97 30.27
C VAL A 52 24.32 24.80 29.45
N GLY A 53 25.62 24.45 29.52
CA GLY A 53 26.68 25.11 28.76
C GLY A 53 26.60 24.86 27.25
N ALA A 54 27.46 25.54 26.48
CA ALA A 54 27.45 25.43 25.02
C ALA A 54 27.83 24.03 24.54
N GLU A 55 28.81 23.38 25.18
CA GLU A 55 29.25 22.03 24.86
C GLU A 55 28.15 20.99 25.13
N GLU A 56 27.48 21.09 26.28
CA GLU A 56 26.35 20.22 26.61
C GLU A 56 25.16 20.47 25.69
N THR A 57 24.91 21.73 25.31
CA THR A 57 23.87 22.07 24.34
C THR A 57 24.12 21.38 23.00
N ASP A 58 25.35 21.43 22.48
CA ASP A 58 25.73 20.78 21.23
C ASP A 58 25.56 19.25 21.33
N ALA A 59 26.00 18.64 22.44
CA ALA A 59 25.82 17.21 22.68
C ALA A 59 24.34 16.78 22.71
N CYS A 60 23.45 17.59 23.30
CA CYS A 60 22.00 17.34 23.29
C CYS A 60 21.44 17.32 21.86
N PHE A 61 21.89 18.22 20.98
CA PHE A 61 21.44 18.29 19.59
C PHE A 61 22.00 17.17 18.74
N ASP A 62 23.29 16.85 18.89
CA ASP A 62 23.92 15.75 18.15
C ASP A 62 23.18 14.44 18.45
N TRP A 63 22.95 14.15 19.74
CA TRP A 63 22.14 13.00 20.14
C TRP A 63 20.72 13.03 19.55
N TYR A 64 20.05 14.19 19.60
CA TYR A 64 18.69 14.33 19.07
C TYR A 64 18.65 14.03 17.58
N LEU A 65 19.57 14.59 16.79
CA LEU A 65 19.64 14.38 15.35
C LEU A 65 19.93 12.92 14.98
N ASP A 66 20.86 12.28 15.70
CA ASP A 66 21.18 10.86 15.51
C ASP A 66 19.99 9.97 15.86
N ASN A 67 19.34 10.24 16.99
CA ASN A 67 18.16 9.49 17.42
C ASN A 67 16.98 9.68 16.45
N GLN A 68 16.71 10.89 15.97
CA GLN A 68 15.68 11.15 14.95
C GLN A 68 15.97 10.37 13.66
N THR A 69 17.24 10.28 13.25
CA THR A 69 17.66 9.49 12.09
C THR A 69 17.36 8.01 12.31
N ALA A 70 17.78 7.45 13.44
CA ALA A 70 17.54 6.05 13.79
C ALA A 70 16.04 5.71 13.86
N ILE A 71 15.22 6.58 14.46
CA ILE A 71 13.76 6.41 14.53
C ILE A 71 13.15 6.35 13.12
N ASN A 72 13.55 7.27 12.24
CA ASN A 72 13.05 7.30 10.87
C ASN A 72 13.48 6.07 10.06
N GLU A 73 14.72 5.59 10.24
CA GLU A 73 15.19 4.35 9.59
C GLU A 73 14.34 3.14 9.99
N VAL A 74 14.03 3.01 11.29
CA VAL A 74 13.14 1.96 11.79
C VAL A 74 11.74 2.10 11.19
N TYR A 75 11.17 3.30 11.18
CA TYR A 75 9.87 3.57 10.58
C TYR A 75 9.83 3.18 9.10
N TYR A 76 10.82 3.61 8.30
CA TYR A 76 10.88 3.29 6.87
C TYR A 76 10.99 1.78 6.63
N LYS A 77 11.81 1.09 7.43
CA LYS A 77 11.96 -0.36 7.34
C LYS A 77 10.66 -1.08 7.65
N GLU A 78 10.00 -0.75 8.76
CA GLU A 78 8.74 -1.37 9.19
C GLU A 78 7.63 -1.09 8.19
N TYR A 79 7.44 0.18 7.81
CA TYR A 79 6.41 0.61 6.87
C TYR A 79 6.56 -0.09 5.51
N ASN A 80 7.76 -0.09 4.93
CA ASN A 80 8.00 -0.74 3.64
C ASN A 80 7.95 -2.27 3.76
N GLY A 81 8.31 -2.83 4.92
CA GLY A 81 8.12 -4.25 5.23
C GLY A 81 6.66 -4.67 5.16
N CYS A 82 5.74 -3.87 5.73
CA CYS A 82 4.29 -4.10 5.62
C CYS A 82 3.84 -4.16 4.15
N LYS A 83 4.25 -3.18 3.33
CA LYS A 83 3.88 -3.10 1.91
C LYS A 83 4.43 -4.27 1.11
N SER A 84 5.70 -4.60 1.31
CA SER A 84 6.36 -5.74 0.64
C SER A 84 5.67 -7.05 0.96
N THR A 85 5.30 -7.25 2.23
CA THR A 85 4.59 -8.46 2.68
C THR A 85 3.23 -8.58 2.01
N ALA A 86 2.48 -7.47 1.92
CA ALA A 86 1.18 -7.46 1.26
C ALA A 86 1.28 -7.77 -0.25
N VAL A 87 2.28 -7.21 -0.94
CA VAL A 87 2.55 -7.52 -2.35
C VAL A 87 2.91 -9.00 -2.54
N ALA A 88 3.79 -9.54 -1.70
CA ALA A 88 4.17 -10.95 -1.74
C ALA A 88 2.97 -11.88 -1.49
N ALA A 89 2.10 -11.54 -0.53
CA ALA A 89 0.90 -12.32 -0.23
C ALA A 89 -0.08 -12.34 -1.41
N LYS A 90 -0.32 -11.20 -2.08
CA LYS A 90 -1.17 -11.14 -3.28
C LYS A 90 -0.60 -11.98 -4.42
N LYS A 91 0.72 -11.91 -4.64
CA LYS A 91 1.41 -12.72 -5.64
C LYS A 91 1.23 -14.22 -5.35
N LEU A 92 1.43 -14.63 -4.10
CA LEU A 92 1.25 -16.01 -3.69
C LEU A 92 -0.17 -16.52 -3.93
N LEU A 93 -1.21 -15.73 -3.64
CA LEU A 93 -2.60 -16.09 -3.94
C LEU A 93 -2.86 -16.26 -5.45
N SER A 94 -2.26 -15.39 -6.27
CA SER A 94 -2.36 -15.50 -7.73
C SER A 94 -1.66 -16.75 -8.28
N GLU A 95 -0.55 -17.15 -7.65
CA GLU A 95 0.16 -18.39 -7.97
C GLU A 95 -0.62 -19.63 -7.51
N GLN A 96 -1.22 -19.59 -6.31
CA GLN A 96 -2.04 -20.67 -5.78
C GLN A 96 -3.28 -20.94 -6.63
N SER A 97 -3.84 -19.89 -7.26
CA SER A 97 -4.99 -20.02 -8.19
C SER A 97 -4.60 -20.44 -9.61
N ALA A 98 -3.34 -20.78 -9.87
CA ALA A 98 -2.87 -21.10 -11.22
C ALA A 98 -3.47 -22.40 -11.78
N LEU A 99 -3.74 -23.39 -10.92
CA LEU A 99 -4.38 -24.65 -11.33
C LEU A 99 -5.81 -24.38 -11.80
N GLU A 100 -6.61 -23.71 -10.97
CA GLU A 100 -8.00 -23.41 -11.30
C GLU A 100 -8.13 -22.53 -12.55
N ARG A 101 -7.18 -21.61 -12.77
CA ARG A 101 -7.11 -20.83 -14.02
C ARG A 101 -6.84 -21.71 -15.24
N ARG A 102 -5.97 -22.71 -15.13
CA ARG A 102 -5.69 -23.64 -16.24
C ARG A 102 -6.90 -24.52 -16.54
N ASP A 103 -7.59 -24.99 -15.51
CA ASP A 103 -8.77 -25.83 -15.68
C ASP A 103 -9.89 -25.04 -16.40
N LEU A 104 -10.16 -23.80 -15.98
CA LEU A 104 -11.11 -22.92 -16.66
C LEU A 104 -10.73 -22.65 -18.13
N LEU A 105 -9.44 -22.44 -18.42
CA LEU A 105 -8.97 -22.28 -19.79
C LEU A 105 -9.18 -23.55 -20.62
N SER A 106 -8.94 -24.72 -20.04
CA SER A 106 -9.19 -26.01 -20.70
C SER A 106 -10.67 -26.21 -21.02
N ASP A 107 -11.56 -25.92 -20.06
CA ASP A 107 -13.01 -26.03 -20.24
C ASP A 107 -13.51 -25.06 -21.31
N GLY A 108 -13.01 -23.82 -21.31
CA GLY A 108 -13.30 -22.82 -22.33
C GLY A 108 -12.84 -23.24 -23.72
N HIS A 109 -11.63 -23.78 -23.85
CA HIS A 109 -11.14 -24.30 -25.14
C HIS A 109 -11.96 -25.48 -25.64
N SER A 110 -12.37 -26.39 -24.75
CA SER A 110 -13.22 -27.54 -25.12
C SER A 110 -14.59 -27.10 -25.67
N LEU A 111 -15.23 -26.12 -25.00
CA LEU A 111 -16.47 -25.48 -25.46
C LEU A 111 -16.28 -24.87 -26.86
N CYS A 112 -15.27 -24.03 -27.03
CA CYS A 112 -14.99 -23.37 -28.31
C CYS A 112 -14.69 -24.38 -29.42
N SER A 113 -13.90 -25.42 -29.14
CA SER A 113 -13.56 -26.47 -30.11
C SER A 113 -14.79 -27.25 -30.56
N SER A 114 -15.75 -27.51 -29.67
CA SER A 114 -16.97 -28.24 -29.99
C SER A 114 -17.86 -27.46 -30.96
N LEU A 115 -17.96 -26.14 -30.79
CA LEU A 115 -18.71 -25.27 -31.69
C LEU A 115 -17.99 -25.09 -33.04
N ALA A 116 -16.67 -24.87 -33.00
CA ALA A 116 -15.85 -24.69 -34.20
C ALA A 116 -15.83 -25.94 -35.08
N ALA A 117 -15.95 -27.15 -34.51
CA ALA A 117 -16.04 -28.39 -35.28
C ALA A 117 -17.24 -28.42 -36.25
N CYS A 118 -18.28 -27.62 -36.01
CA CYS A 118 -19.42 -27.55 -36.92
C CYS A 118 -19.12 -26.77 -38.21
N GLU A 119 -18.08 -25.93 -38.24
CA GLU A 119 -17.70 -25.10 -39.40
C GLU A 119 -17.37 -25.92 -40.65
N SER A 120 -16.96 -27.19 -40.50
CA SER A 120 -16.70 -28.06 -41.64
C SER A 120 -17.95 -28.49 -42.41
N ASN A 121 -19.16 -28.20 -41.89
CA ASN A 121 -20.41 -28.55 -42.56
C ASN A 121 -20.81 -27.45 -43.57
N SER A 122 -20.62 -27.73 -44.86
CA SER A 122 -21.05 -26.82 -45.94
C SER A 122 -22.55 -26.85 -46.22
N ASP A 123 -23.25 -27.90 -45.78
CA ASP A 123 -24.71 -27.99 -45.85
C ASP A 123 -25.35 -27.22 -44.70
N GLY A 124 -26.21 -26.26 -45.02
CA GLY A 124 -26.79 -25.36 -44.03
C GLY A 124 -27.64 -26.06 -42.97
N LEU A 125 -28.43 -27.07 -43.34
CA LEU A 125 -29.26 -27.80 -42.38
C LEU A 125 -28.38 -28.58 -41.40
N LYS A 126 -27.38 -29.31 -41.90
CA LYS A 126 -26.42 -30.05 -41.07
C LYS A 126 -25.61 -29.13 -40.18
N PHE A 127 -25.18 -27.97 -40.69
CA PHE A 127 -24.49 -26.95 -39.91
C PHE A 127 -25.33 -26.52 -38.71
N PHE A 128 -26.58 -26.09 -38.92
CA PHE A 128 -27.43 -25.62 -37.83
C PHE A 128 -27.81 -26.73 -36.83
N GLN A 129 -28.03 -27.97 -37.30
CA GLN A 129 -28.26 -29.12 -36.43
C GLN A 129 -27.04 -29.45 -35.57
N CYS A 130 -25.84 -29.43 -36.16
CA CYS A 130 -24.58 -29.61 -35.43
C CYS A 130 -24.42 -28.54 -34.36
N TYR A 131 -24.60 -27.27 -34.74
CA TYR A 131 -24.38 -26.15 -33.83
C TYR A 131 -25.36 -26.15 -32.67
N ASN A 132 -26.65 -26.46 -32.92
CA ASN A 132 -27.66 -26.62 -31.89
C ASN A 132 -27.29 -27.74 -30.91
N LYS A 133 -26.91 -28.92 -31.41
CA LYS A 133 -26.49 -30.04 -30.57
C LYS A 133 -25.24 -29.73 -29.75
N ALA A 134 -24.20 -29.19 -30.39
CA ALA A 134 -22.97 -28.81 -29.70
C ALA A 134 -23.23 -27.75 -28.61
N SER A 135 -24.15 -26.82 -28.86
CA SER A 135 -24.57 -25.82 -27.86
C SER A 135 -25.32 -26.46 -26.69
N ASP A 136 -26.27 -27.36 -26.95
CA ASP A 136 -27.04 -28.06 -25.93
C ASP A 136 -26.15 -28.95 -25.06
N ASP A 137 -25.31 -29.78 -25.70
CA ASP A 137 -24.35 -30.68 -25.03
C ASP A 137 -23.36 -29.91 -24.13
N ASN A 138 -22.98 -28.69 -24.52
CA ASN A 138 -22.02 -27.86 -23.77
C ASN A 138 -22.66 -26.83 -22.83
N SER A 139 -23.98 -26.66 -22.82
CA SER A 139 -24.66 -25.71 -21.94
C SER A 139 -24.33 -25.92 -20.44
N PRO A 140 -24.30 -27.17 -19.92
CA PRO A 140 -23.87 -27.42 -18.54
C PRO A 140 -22.41 -27.02 -18.27
N ASN A 141 -21.52 -27.20 -19.25
CA ASN A 141 -20.11 -26.83 -19.12
C ASN A 141 -19.95 -25.30 -19.06
N LEU A 142 -20.67 -24.56 -19.92
CA LEU A 142 -20.70 -23.09 -19.86
C LEU A 142 -21.21 -22.57 -18.50
N PHE A 143 -22.25 -23.21 -17.95
CA PHE A 143 -22.73 -22.89 -16.61
C PHE A 143 -21.66 -23.15 -15.54
N ASN A 144 -20.96 -24.28 -15.61
CA ASN A 144 -19.88 -24.61 -14.68
C ASN A 144 -18.70 -23.63 -14.76
N ILE A 145 -18.29 -23.23 -15.97
CA ILE A 145 -17.28 -22.18 -16.20
C ILE A 145 -17.69 -20.89 -15.50
N THR A 146 -18.96 -20.49 -15.66
CA THR A 146 -19.50 -19.25 -15.08
C THR A 146 -19.43 -19.29 -13.56
N VAL A 147 -20.03 -20.31 -12.93
CA VAL A 147 -20.06 -20.44 -11.47
C VAL A 147 -18.66 -20.59 -10.88
N THR A 148 -17.79 -21.37 -11.53
CA THR A 148 -16.41 -21.57 -11.06
C THR A 148 -15.61 -20.27 -11.13
N SER A 149 -15.76 -19.51 -12.22
CA SER A 149 -15.09 -18.21 -12.39
C SER A 149 -15.54 -17.20 -11.34
N GLU A 150 -16.86 -17.07 -11.13
CA GLU A 150 -17.44 -16.19 -10.10
C GLU A 150 -16.91 -16.55 -8.71
N ARG A 151 -17.00 -17.82 -8.33
CA ARG A 151 -16.53 -18.30 -7.02
C ARG A 151 -15.05 -18.01 -6.79
N ILE A 152 -14.19 -18.19 -7.80
CA ILE A 152 -12.76 -17.91 -7.68
C ILE A 152 -12.51 -16.41 -7.58
N ALA A 153 -13.20 -15.60 -8.37
CA ALA A 153 -13.10 -14.14 -8.34
C ALA A 153 -13.51 -13.59 -6.97
N ASP A 154 -14.61 -14.07 -6.40
CA ASP A 154 -15.08 -13.69 -5.07
C ASP A 154 -14.07 -14.08 -3.99
N LYS A 155 -13.56 -15.32 -4.04
CA LYS A 155 -12.52 -15.80 -3.11
C LYS A 155 -11.28 -14.91 -3.16
N LEU A 156 -10.79 -14.57 -4.35
CA LEU A 156 -9.63 -13.69 -4.51
C LEU A 156 -9.91 -12.27 -4.03
N THR A 157 -11.10 -11.73 -4.32
CA THR A 157 -11.53 -10.39 -3.87
C THR A 157 -11.51 -10.30 -2.35
N ILE A 158 -12.13 -11.26 -1.67
CA ILE A 158 -12.16 -11.32 -0.20
C ILE A 158 -10.74 -11.44 0.35
N SER A 159 -9.92 -12.31 -0.24
CA SER A 159 -8.54 -12.52 0.23
C SER A 159 -7.66 -11.28 0.03
N TYR A 160 -7.81 -10.57 -1.09
CA TYR A 160 -7.10 -9.33 -1.35
C TYR A 160 -7.55 -8.21 -0.41
N GLN A 161 -8.84 -8.14 -0.09
CA GLN A 161 -9.35 -7.20 0.90
C GLN A 161 -8.72 -7.44 2.27
N ALA A 162 -8.68 -8.69 2.73
CA ALA A 162 -8.05 -9.06 4.00
C ALA A 162 -6.54 -8.71 4.04
N ILE A 163 -5.82 -8.90 2.93
CA ILE A 163 -4.41 -8.48 2.80
C ILE A 163 -4.28 -6.96 2.89
N ASN A 164 -5.13 -6.21 2.18
CA ASN A 164 -5.12 -4.74 2.22
C ASN A 164 -5.40 -4.21 3.63
N ASP A 165 -6.35 -4.82 4.34
CA ASP A 165 -6.66 -4.46 5.72
C ASP A 165 -5.49 -4.75 6.66
N THR A 166 -4.81 -5.89 6.47
CA THR A 166 -3.59 -6.23 7.22
C THR A 166 -2.46 -5.23 6.93
N GLU A 167 -2.23 -4.88 5.66
CA GLU A 167 -1.26 -3.85 5.25
C GLU A 167 -1.56 -2.51 5.92
N ARG A 168 -2.83 -2.10 5.90
CA ARG A 168 -3.31 -0.85 6.49
C ARG A 168 -3.09 -0.81 8.00
N VAL A 169 -3.43 -1.87 8.72
CA VAL A 169 -3.18 -1.95 10.18
C VAL A 169 -1.68 -1.90 10.47
N CYS A 170 -0.88 -2.69 9.75
CA CYS A 170 0.57 -2.75 9.92
C CYS A 170 1.24 -1.37 9.69
N THR A 171 0.91 -0.72 8.58
CA THR A 171 1.45 0.61 8.25
C THR A 171 0.98 1.70 9.21
N THR A 172 -0.24 1.59 9.74
CA THR A 172 -0.76 2.50 10.77
C THR A 172 0.00 2.34 12.07
N ASN A 173 0.27 1.11 12.50
CA ASN A 173 1.06 0.84 13.71
C ASN A 173 2.49 1.40 13.58
N ALA A 174 3.14 1.21 12.42
CA ALA A 174 4.45 1.80 12.15
C ALA A 174 4.43 3.34 12.26
N ARG A 175 3.39 4.00 11.74
CA ARG A 175 3.23 5.46 11.86
C ARG A 175 3.01 5.91 13.30
N VAL A 176 2.12 5.24 14.05
CA VAL A 176 1.86 5.57 15.46
C VAL A 176 3.13 5.41 16.28
N LYS A 177 3.86 4.32 16.07
CA LYS A 177 5.16 4.10 16.72
C LYS A 177 6.14 5.22 16.38
N ASN A 178 6.30 5.57 15.11
CA ASN A 178 7.15 6.67 14.68
C ASN A 178 6.79 7.99 15.38
N VAL A 179 5.50 8.34 15.43
CA VAL A 179 5.04 9.56 16.10
C VAL A 179 5.38 9.54 17.58
N ASN A 180 5.14 8.43 18.27
CA ASN A 180 5.47 8.30 19.69
C ASN A 180 6.98 8.41 19.93
N ASP A 181 7.79 7.69 19.16
CA ASP A 181 9.25 7.67 19.31
C ASP A 181 9.85 9.06 19.06
N LEU A 182 9.41 9.75 18.01
CA LEU A 182 9.83 11.12 17.69
C LEU A 182 9.39 12.11 18.79
N SER A 183 8.23 11.88 19.44
CA SER A 183 7.76 12.70 20.57
C SER A 183 8.61 12.46 21.82
N THR A 184 8.97 11.22 22.11
CA THR A 184 9.86 10.86 23.22
C THR A 184 11.26 11.43 23.01
N SER A 185 11.81 11.30 21.81
CA SER A 185 13.10 11.91 21.44
C SER A 185 13.10 13.43 21.64
N ARG A 186 12.00 14.11 21.31
CA ARG A 186 11.81 15.54 21.61
C ARG A 186 11.78 15.85 23.12
N ALA A 187 11.12 15.01 23.92
CA ALA A 187 11.08 15.20 25.36
C ALA A 187 12.49 15.12 25.95
N TYR A 188 13.25 14.09 25.58
CA TYR A 188 14.65 13.95 25.98
C TYR A 188 15.53 15.14 25.57
N LEU A 189 15.34 15.69 24.36
CA LEU A 189 16.04 16.92 23.98
C LEU A 189 15.74 18.06 24.95
N ASN A 190 14.48 18.28 25.30
CA ASN A 190 14.12 19.35 26.24
C ASN A 190 14.71 19.11 27.62
N ASP A 191 14.62 17.89 28.15
CA ASP A 191 15.18 17.51 29.44
C ASP A 191 16.71 17.69 29.45
N CYS A 192 17.37 17.37 28.32
CA CYS A 192 18.80 17.60 28.12
C CYS A 192 19.17 19.09 28.23
N LEU A 193 18.44 19.95 27.52
CA LEU A 193 18.68 21.39 27.51
C LEU A 193 18.39 22.07 28.86
N LEU A 194 17.60 21.42 29.72
CA LEU A 194 17.34 21.82 31.10
C LEU A 194 18.36 21.24 32.10
N GLY A 195 19.23 20.33 31.65
CA GLY A 195 20.20 19.62 32.51
C GLY A 195 19.58 18.50 33.36
N GLU A 196 18.36 18.08 33.04
CA GLU A 196 17.63 17.01 33.74
C GLU A 196 17.96 15.62 33.19
N TRP A 197 18.56 15.55 32.00
CA TRP A 197 19.02 14.32 31.34
C TRP A 197 20.33 14.58 30.58
N SER A 198 21.13 13.54 30.30
CA SER A 198 22.34 13.62 29.48
C SER A 198 22.50 12.39 28.59
N PRO A 199 22.93 12.55 27.31
CA PRO A 199 23.20 11.45 26.39
C PRO A 199 24.23 10.43 26.90
N ASP A 200 25.21 10.85 27.72
CA ASP A 200 26.26 9.97 28.24
C ASP A 200 25.75 8.92 29.24
N ASN A 201 24.53 9.10 29.75
CA ASN A 201 23.86 8.19 30.68
C ASN A 201 22.82 7.27 29.98
N ALA A 202 22.76 7.27 28.65
CA ALA A 202 21.75 6.57 27.84
C ALA A 202 22.17 5.17 27.37
#